data_AF-A0A950SCA0-F1
#
_entry.id   AF-A0A950SCA0-F1
#
_cell.length_a   1.000
_cell.length_b   1.000
_cell.length_c   1.000
_cell.angle_alpha   90.00
_cell.angle_beta   90.00
_cell.angle_gamma   90.00
#
_symmetry.space_group_name_H-M   'P 1'
#
loop_
_entity.id
_entity.type
_entity.pdbx_description
1 polymer ?
#
loop_
_entity_poly.entity_id
_entity_poly.type
_entity_poly.pdbx_seq_one_letter_code
_entity_poly.pdbx_strand_id
1 'polypeptide(L)'
;MTIRRLMIFALLAAMCDARPHSPEKHVASANFFTNRYAHSRFAGWKVHASARGRDCDVLLVETDMVMEDSMVEAMHYGAGAYGVVDGGVQRFYRDRSFRGVAYKDSSGRIWTYGNVTAQDAATLSPCR
;
A
#
# COMPACT_ATOMS: atom_id res chain seq x y z
N MET A 1 39.91 50.52 -2.52
CA MET A 1 39.58 49.29 -1.76
C MET A 1 38.53 48.53 -2.55
N THR A 2 38.95 47.46 -3.25
CA THR A 2 38.13 46.75 -4.25
C THR A 2 37.52 45.50 -3.62
N ILE A 3 36.20 45.46 -3.51
CA ILE A 3 35.42 44.38 -2.90
C ILE A 3 35.33 43.21 -3.91
N ARG A 4 36.05 42.11 -3.64
CA ARG A 4 35.92 40.84 -4.35
C ARG A 4 34.70 40.09 -3.82
N ARG A 5 33.62 40.05 -4.59
CA ARG A 5 32.46 39.18 -4.34
C ARG A 5 32.82 37.74 -4.70
N LEU A 6 32.96 36.87 -3.70
CA LEU A 6 32.95 35.41 -3.91
C LEU A 6 31.50 34.96 -4.09
N MET A 7 31.12 34.55 -5.30
CA MET A 7 29.93 33.73 -5.52
C MET A 7 30.26 32.30 -5.12
N ILE A 8 29.65 31.81 -4.05
CA ILE A 8 29.67 30.40 -3.67
C ILE A 8 28.41 29.76 -4.26
N PHE A 9 28.57 29.01 -5.34
CA PHE A 9 27.59 28.04 -5.82
C PHE A 9 27.67 26.80 -4.91
N ALA A 10 26.75 26.67 -3.95
CA ALA A 10 26.57 25.42 -3.22
C ALA A 10 25.59 24.54 -3.99
N LEU A 11 26.13 23.49 -4.61
CA LEU A 11 25.37 22.44 -5.31
C LEU A 11 24.42 21.70 -4.35
N LEU A 12 23.28 21.35 -4.91
CA LEU A 12 22.26 20.47 -4.36
C LEU A 12 22.84 19.18 -3.76
N ALA A 13 22.67 19.02 -2.45
CA ALA A 13 22.53 17.72 -1.83
C ALA A 13 21.08 17.58 -1.38
N ALA A 14 20.18 17.32 -2.34
CA ALA A 14 18.92 16.66 -2.02
C ALA A 14 19.30 15.26 -1.52
N MET A 15 19.56 15.14 -0.21
CA MET A 15 19.57 13.84 0.43
C MET A 15 18.16 13.31 0.28
N CYS A 16 17.96 12.49 -0.76
CA CYS A 16 16.87 11.53 -0.79
C CYS A 16 17.01 10.76 0.52
N ASP A 17 16.12 11.07 1.45
CA ASP A 17 15.91 10.33 2.69
C ASP A 17 15.25 9.00 2.29
N ALA A 18 15.99 8.21 1.49
CA ALA A 18 15.63 6.88 1.08
C ALA A 18 15.88 6.00 2.31
N ARG A 19 14.98 6.11 3.29
CA ARG A 19 14.87 5.10 4.34
C ARG A 19 14.89 3.77 3.62
N PRO A 20 15.80 2.84 3.99
CA PRO A 20 15.83 1.53 3.35
C PRO A 20 14.46 0.88 3.60
N HIS A 21 13.63 0.84 2.56
CA HIS A 21 12.37 0.13 2.57
C HIS A 21 12.78 -1.34 2.65
N SER A 22 12.55 -1.96 3.80
CA SER A 22 12.89 -3.36 4.02
C SER A 22 11.74 -4.19 3.45
N PRO A 23 11.96 -4.96 2.38
CA PRO A 23 10.93 -5.82 1.78
C PRO A 23 10.25 -6.74 2.81
N GLU A 24 11.02 -7.23 3.78
CA GLU A 24 10.55 -8.07 4.89
C GLU A 24 9.48 -7.36 5.74
N LYS A 25 9.63 -6.05 5.98
CA LYS A 25 8.63 -5.28 6.74
C LYS A 25 7.30 -5.17 6.00
N HIS A 26 7.32 -5.04 4.67
CA HIS A 26 6.10 -5.00 3.87
C HIS A 26 5.42 -6.37 3.81
N VAL A 27 6.20 -7.44 3.63
CA VAL A 27 5.69 -8.82 3.71
C VAL A 27 5.04 -9.08 5.08
N ALA A 28 5.73 -8.72 6.17
CA ALA A 28 5.18 -8.85 7.52
C ALA A 28 3.91 -8.00 7.73
N SER A 29 3.87 -6.79 7.17
CA SER A 29 2.69 -5.91 7.23
C SER A 29 1.50 -6.50 6.48
N ALA A 30 1.72 -7.10 5.31
CA ALA A 30 0.68 -7.78 4.55
C ALA A 30 0.15 -9.03 5.30
N ASN A 31 1.05 -9.81 5.93
CA ASN A 31 0.65 -10.93 6.78
C ASN A 31 -0.16 -10.47 8.00
N PHE A 32 0.24 -9.37 8.65
CA PHE A 32 -0.53 -8.77 9.73
C PHE A 32 -1.92 -8.32 9.29
N PHE A 33 -2.03 -7.72 8.10
CA PHE A 33 -3.32 -7.32 7.53
C PHE A 33 -4.25 -8.53 7.32
N THR A 34 -3.73 -9.59 6.70
CA THR A 34 -4.45 -10.86 6.53
C THR A 34 -4.96 -11.40 7.86
N ASN A 35 -4.08 -11.43 8.87
CA ASN A 35 -4.42 -11.92 10.21
C ASN A 35 -5.53 -11.10 10.87
N ARG A 36 -5.51 -9.77 10.70
CA ARG A 36 -6.56 -8.88 11.23
C ARG A 36 -7.93 -9.14 10.62
N TYR A 37 -8.00 -9.35 9.31
CA TYR A 37 -9.26 -9.69 8.64
C TYR A 37 -9.76 -11.09 9.00
N ALA A 38 -8.86 -12.07 9.09
CA ALA A 38 -9.19 -13.43 9.51
C ALA A 38 -9.78 -13.50 10.93
N HIS A 39 -9.44 -12.55 11.81
CA HIS A 39 -9.99 -12.43 13.17
C HIS A 39 -11.01 -11.30 13.31
N SER A 40 -11.64 -10.90 12.22
CA SER A 40 -12.72 -9.91 12.20
C SER A 40 -14.05 -10.56 11.84
N ARG A 41 -15.13 -9.79 11.92
CA ARG A 41 -16.45 -10.20 11.41
C ARG A 41 -16.47 -10.49 9.89
N PHE A 42 -15.42 -10.13 9.16
CA PHE A 42 -15.25 -10.42 7.73
C PHE A 42 -14.36 -11.64 7.47
N ALA A 43 -14.08 -12.49 8.46
CA ALA A 43 -13.27 -13.70 8.29
C ALA A 43 -13.74 -14.57 7.11
N GLY A 44 -15.06 -14.65 6.89
CA GLY A 44 -15.67 -15.42 5.80
C GLY A 44 -15.37 -14.87 4.39
N TRP A 45 -14.89 -13.63 4.26
CA TRP A 45 -14.49 -13.06 2.97
C TRP A 45 -13.13 -13.60 2.51
N LYS A 46 -12.38 -14.25 3.41
CA LYS A 46 -11.05 -14.80 3.13
C LYS A 46 -10.13 -13.76 2.49
N VAL A 47 -10.05 -12.61 3.14
CA VAL A 47 -9.18 -11.52 2.70
C VAL A 47 -7.72 -11.92 2.90
N HIS A 48 -6.95 -11.92 1.82
CA HIS A 48 -5.54 -12.22 1.79
C HIS A 48 -4.75 -11.03 1.25
N ALA A 49 -3.83 -10.52 2.05
CA ALA A 49 -2.94 -9.45 1.64
C ALA A 49 -1.53 -9.98 1.36
N SER A 50 -0.90 -9.46 0.32
CA SER A 50 0.48 -9.76 -0.06
C SER A 50 1.23 -8.50 -0.50
N ALA A 51 2.54 -8.46 -0.23
CA ALA A 51 3.42 -7.45 -0.80
C ALA A 51 3.85 -7.85 -2.21
N ARG A 52 3.78 -6.92 -3.16
CA ARG A 52 4.06 -7.15 -4.59
C ARG A 52 5.04 -6.13 -5.14
N GLY A 53 5.67 -6.51 -6.25
CA GLY A 53 6.56 -5.67 -7.03
C GLY A 53 8.03 -5.80 -6.67
N ARG A 54 8.90 -5.20 -7.47
CA ARG A 54 10.37 -5.32 -7.33
C ARG A 54 10.85 -4.91 -5.94
N ASP A 55 10.26 -3.85 -5.39
CA ASP A 55 10.64 -3.24 -4.12
C ASP A 55 9.66 -3.64 -2.99
N CYS A 56 8.74 -4.59 -3.26
CA CYS A 56 7.70 -5.07 -2.34
C CYS A 56 6.80 -3.98 -1.76
N ASP A 57 6.65 -2.87 -2.48
CA ASP A 57 6.03 -1.64 -2.01
C ASP A 57 4.56 -1.49 -2.42
N VAL A 58 3.97 -2.52 -3.03
CA VAL A 58 2.54 -2.58 -3.36
C VAL A 58 1.83 -3.57 -2.44
N LEU A 59 0.76 -3.11 -1.77
CA LEU A 59 -0.14 -3.99 -1.04
C LEU A 59 -1.23 -4.52 -1.99
N LEU A 60 -1.23 -5.80 -2.29
CA LEU A 60 -2.34 -6.45 -2.99
C LEU A 60 -3.26 -7.11 -1.97
N VAL A 61 -4.54 -6.75 -1.97
CA VAL A 61 -5.60 -7.30 -1.12
C VAL A 61 -6.55 -8.12 -1.99
N GLU A 62 -6.52 -9.44 -1.82
CA GLU A 62 -7.35 -10.40 -2.56
C GLU A 62 -8.48 -10.91 -1.65
N THR A 63 -9.62 -11.28 -2.23
CA THR A 63 -10.78 -11.81 -1.51
C THR A 63 -11.57 -12.79 -2.37
N ASP A 64 -12.24 -13.76 -1.75
CA ASP A 64 -13.12 -14.73 -2.44
C ASP A 64 -14.50 -14.12 -2.76
N MET A 65 -14.80 -12.93 -2.24
CA MET A 65 -16.04 -12.20 -2.51
C MET A 65 -15.97 -11.46 -3.83
N VAL A 66 -17.10 -11.32 -4.53
CA VAL A 66 -17.28 -10.25 -5.53
C VAL A 66 -17.57 -8.96 -4.77
N MET A 67 -16.83 -7.90 -5.06
CA MET A 67 -16.96 -6.62 -4.34
C MET A 67 -17.64 -5.59 -5.22
N GLU A 68 -18.47 -4.72 -4.63
CA GLU A 68 -18.94 -3.49 -5.26
C GLU A 68 -17.99 -2.32 -4.97
N ASP A 69 -18.04 -1.26 -5.79
CA ASP A 69 -17.20 -0.06 -5.61
C ASP A 69 -17.37 0.53 -4.20
N SER A 70 -18.61 0.56 -3.70
CA SER A 70 -18.97 1.05 -2.36
C SER A 70 -18.31 0.24 -1.25
N MET A 71 -18.16 -1.08 -1.42
CA MET A 71 -17.50 -1.95 -0.45
C MET A 71 -16.00 -1.67 -0.41
N VAL A 72 -15.38 -1.50 -1.59
CA VAL A 72 -13.95 -1.18 -1.71
C VAL A 72 -13.66 0.18 -1.08
N GLU A 73 -14.48 1.19 -1.34
CA GLU A 73 -14.34 2.51 -0.71
C GLU A 73 -14.54 2.44 0.80
N ALA A 74 -15.54 1.70 1.28
CA ALA A 74 -15.77 1.53 2.71
C ALA A 74 -14.59 0.86 3.42
N MET A 75 -13.99 -0.17 2.80
CA MET A 75 -12.74 -0.77 3.29
C MET A 75 -11.60 0.25 3.25
N HIS A 76 -11.43 0.95 2.13
CA HIS A 76 -10.31 1.86 1.91
C HIS A 76 -10.30 2.99 2.94
N TYR A 77 -11.43 3.64 3.16
CA TYR A 77 -11.54 4.76 4.09
C TYR A 77 -11.93 4.34 5.52
N GLY A 78 -12.18 3.06 5.76
CA GLY A 78 -12.54 2.55 7.09
C GLY A 78 -13.92 3.00 7.54
N ALA A 79 -14.90 3.05 6.63
CA ALA A 79 -16.24 3.54 6.92
C ALA A 79 -17.05 2.53 7.74
N GLY A 80 -17.49 2.98 8.91
CA GLY A 80 -18.37 2.24 9.83
C GLY A 80 -17.89 0.81 10.08
N ALA A 81 -18.66 -0.12 9.54
CA ALA A 81 -18.55 -1.54 9.78
C ALA A 81 -17.26 -2.16 9.14
N TYR A 82 -16.64 -1.47 8.18
CA TYR A 82 -15.51 -1.94 7.36
C TYR A 82 -14.13 -1.54 7.89
N GLY A 83 -14.07 -0.76 8.99
CA GLY A 83 -12.82 -0.34 9.65
C GLY A 83 -12.10 -1.45 10.42
N VAL A 84 -11.73 -2.55 9.76
CA VAL A 84 -10.95 -3.64 10.38
C VAL A 84 -9.56 -3.18 10.82
N VAL A 85 -8.96 -2.30 10.02
CA VAL A 85 -7.74 -1.58 10.36
C VAL A 85 -8.10 -0.15 10.75
N ASP A 86 -7.46 0.36 11.80
CA ASP A 86 -7.77 1.69 12.33
C ASP A 86 -7.47 2.78 11.29
N GLY A 87 -8.45 3.65 11.04
CA GLY A 87 -8.40 4.65 9.96
C GLY A 87 -8.47 4.08 8.52
N GLY A 88 -8.87 2.81 8.35
CA GLY A 88 -9.03 2.19 7.04
C GLY A 88 -7.73 1.79 6.36
N VAL A 89 -7.85 1.12 5.21
CA VAL A 89 -6.67 0.69 4.44
C VAL A 89 -5.85 1.89 3.97
N GLN A 90 -6.48 3.04 3.72
CA GLN A 90 -5.81 4.29 3.36
C GLN A 90 -4.74 4.68 4.37
N ARG A 91 -5.10 4.73 5.65
CA ARG A 91 -4.14 5.02 6.71
C ARG A 91 -3.11 3.90 6.83
N PHE A 92 -3.56 2.64 6.79
CA PHE A 92 -2.69 1.49 6.91
C PHE A 92 -1.55 1.48 5.86
N TYR A 93 -1.87 1.63 4.57
CA TYR A 93 -0.84 1.52 3.53
C TYR A 93 0.16 2.69 3.60
N ARG A 94 -0.29 3.88 4.03
CA ARG A 94 0.58 5.05 4.27
C ARG A 94 1.49 4.86 5.48
N ASP A 95 0.92 4.45 6.63
CA ASP A 95 1.66 4.22 7.88
C ASP A 95 2.70 3.11 7.73
N ARG A 96 2.45 2.14 6.83
CA ARG A 96 3.37 1.06 6.49
C ARG A 96 4.27 1.35 5.29
N SER A 97 4.20 2.55 4.71
CA SER A 97 5.05 3.01 3.59
C SER A 97 4.95 2.18 2.31
N PHE A 98 3.78 1.60 2.03
CA PHE A 98 3.47 1.11 0.69
C PHE A 98 3.25 2.30 -0.25
N ARG A 99 3.70 2.21 -1.51
CA ARG A 99 3.44 3.24 -2.52
C ARG A 99 1.97 3.28 -2.98
N GLY A 100 1.26 2.16 -2.80
CA GLY A 100 -0.14 2.02 -3.20
C GLY A 100 -0.74 0.69 -2.76
N VAL A 101 -2.05 0.59 -2.97
CA VAL A 101 -2.83 -0.62 -2.69
C VAL A 101 -3.68 -0.99 -3.91
N ALA A 102 -3.76 -2.28 -4.18
CA ALA A 102 -4.68 -2.86 -5.15
C ALA A 102 -5.63 -3.81 -4.43
N TYR A 103 -6.90 -3.78 -4.82
CA TYR A 103 -7.91 -4.73 -4.38
C TYR A 103 -8.27 -5.61 -5.57
N LYS A 104 -8.31 -6.93 -5.37
CA LYS A 104 -8.74 -7.88 -6.38
C LYS A 104 -9.81 -8.79 -5.81
N ASP A 105 -10.95 -8.83 -6.47
CA ASP A 105 -12.06 -9.68 -6.06
C ASP A 105 -12.05 -11.03 -6.80
N SER A 106 -12.99 -11.92 -6.47
CA SER A 106 -13.04 -13.25 -7.10
C SER A 106 -13.47 -13.24 -8.57
N SER A 107 -14.04 -12.13 -9.07
CA SER A 107 -14.30 -11.96 -10.50
C SER A 107 -13.05 -11.53 -11.29
N GLY A 108 -11.97 -11.20 -10.57
CA GLY A 108 -10.74 -10.64 -11.14
C GLY A 108 -10.81 -9.14 -11.39
N ARG A 109 -11.85 -8.45 -10.91
CA ARG A 109 -11.94 -6.98 -10.99
C ARG A 109 -10.92 -6.37 -10.04
N ILE A 110 -10.26 -5.30 -10.50
CA ILE A 110 -9.19 -4.63 -9.77
C ILE A 110 -9.52 -3.16 -9.54
N TRP A 111 -9.35 -2.71 -8.30
CA TRP A 111 -9.36 -1.30 -7.90
C TRP A 111 -8.01 -0.91 -7.33
N THR A 112 -7.60 0.33 -7.54
CA THR A 112 -6.27 0.78 -7.14
C THR A 112 -6.29 2.16 -6.51
N TYR A 113 -5.48 2.35 -5.48
CA TYR A 113 -5.27 3.64 -4.80
C TYR A 113 -3.78 3.89 -4.57
N GLY A 114 -3.40 5.17 -4.53
CA GLY A 114 -2.00 5.58 -4.44
C GLY A 114 -1.31 5.51 -5.80
N ASN A 115 0.01 5.35 -5.80
CA ASN A 115 0.80 5.31 -7.03
C ASN A 115 0.89 3.87 -7.56
N VAL A 116 -0.23 3.28 -7.95
CA VAL A 116 -0.36 1.92 -8.53
C VAL A 116 -1.49 1.93 -9.56
N THR A 117 -1.26 1.33 -10.73
CA THR A 117 -2.29 1.13 -11.75
C THR A 117 -2.84 -0.30 -11.70
N ALA A 118 -4.03 -0.51 -12.27
CA ALA A 118 -4.61 -1.86 -12.35
C ALA A 118 -3.72 -2.82 -13.18
N GLN A 119 -3.04 -2.30 -14.20
CA GLN A 119 -2.11 -3.08 -15.02
C GLN A 119 -0.85 -3.48 -14.24
N ASP A 120 -0.31 -2.58 -13.40
CA ASP A 120 0.76 -2.94 -12.48
C ASP A 120 0.30 -4.06 -11.55
N ALA A 121 -0.83 -3.85 -10.86
CA ALA A 121 -1.35 -4.81 -9.89
C ALA A 121 -1.57 -6.22 -10.47
N ALA A 122 -1.95 -6.32 -11.74
CA ALA A 122 -2.15 -7.60 -12.43
C ALA A 122 -0.85 -8.32 -12.81
N THR A 123 0.28 -7.62 -12.90
CA THR A 123 1.54 -8.14 -13.45
C THR A 123 2.69 -8.23 -12.45
N LEU A 124 2.57 -7.56 -11.30
CA LEU A 124 3.64 -7.53 -10.28
C LEU A 124 3.84 -8.90 -9.61
N SER A 125 5.10 -9.33 -9.55
CA SER A 125 5.50 -10.56 -8.87
C SER A 125 5.22 -10.53 -7.36
N PRO A 126 4.86 -11.68 -6.75
CA PRO A 126 4.86 -11.85 -5.30
C PRO A 126 6.23 -11.61 -4.69
N CYS A 127 6.25 -10.90 -3.57
CA CYS A 127 7.36 -10.96 -2.62
C CYS A 127 7.20 -12.19 -1.72
N ARG A 128 8.32 -12.73 -1.24
CA ARG A 128 8.40 -13.90 -0.36
C ARG A 128 9.15 -13.55 0.91
#